data_AF-A0A2W6U8H0-F1
#
_entry.id   AF-A0A2W6U8H0-F1
#
_cell.length_a   1.000
_cell.length_b   1.000
_cell.length_c   1.000
_cell.angle_alpha   90.00
_cell.angle_beta   90.00
_cell.angle_gamma   90.00
#
_symmetry.space_group_name_H-M   'P 1'
#
loop_
_entity.id
_entity.type
_entity.pdbx_description
1 polymer ?
#
loop_
_entity_poly.entity_id
_entity_poly.type
_entity_poly.pdbx_seq_one_letter_code
_entity_poly.pdbx_strand_id
1 'polypeptide(L)'
;MRYLLCIALALACANALADEPDDPVRLSTTQIYSRPGEPALGKELRASVQEASALNLKGEHAQAKALLLDVARQCDAYRAAPGRRSLSFRTQRQYELYLREHGDGEPIDWLDSACANVYIQLGYIAVELRDAAQATQWLDKAHATAPYEPEALTERGAALNISKDWTAALSS
;
A
#
# COMPACT_ATOMS: atom_id res chain seq x y z
N MET A 1 36.16 -40.11 33.49
CA MET A 1 36.29 -39.62 32.10
C MET A 1 34.97 -39.30 31.41
N ARG A 2 33.86 -40.06 31.60
CA ARG A 2 32.54 -39.72 31.01
C ARG A 2 31.95 -38.37 31.44
N TYR A 3 32.14 -37.96 32.70
CA TYR A 3 31.59 -36.70 33.21
C TYR A 3 32.29 -35.44 32.69
N LEU A 4 33.56 -35.54 32.27
CA LEU A 4 34.31 -34.42 31.69
C LEU A 4 33.86 -34.10 30.25
N LEU A 5 33.37 -35.11 29.51
CA LEU A 5 32.88 -34.92 28.15
C LEU A 5 31.52 -34.19 28.11
N CYS A 6 30.63 -34.45 29.08
CA CYS A 6 29.32 -33.80 29.14
C CYS A 6 29.42 -32.31 29.50
N ILE A 7 30.39 -31.93 30.34
CA ILE A 7 30.61 -30.53 30.72
C ILE A 7 31.16 -29.73 29.53
N ALA A 8 32.05 -30.32 28.73
CA ALA A 8 32.59 -29.68 27.53
C ALA A 8 31.50 -29.43 26.46
N LEU A 9 30.53 -30.35 26.28
CA LEU A 9 29.41 -30.13 25.36
C LEU A 9 28.43 -29.05 25.86
N ALA A 10 28.18 -28.96 27.17
CA ALA A 10 27.29 -27.93 27.71
C ALA A 10 27.86 -26.51 27.58
N LEU A 11 29.18 -26.35 27.69
CA LEU A 11 29.88 -25.06 27.49
C LEU A 11 29.98 -24.64 26.01
N ALA A 12 29.96 -25.60 25.07
CA ALA A 12 29.94 -25.29 23.64
C ALA A 12 28.57 -24.76 23.18
N CYS A 13 27.46 -25.22 23.77
CA CYS A 13 26.12 -24.72 23.44
C CYS A 13 25.83 -23.33 24.00
N ALA A 14 26.45 -22.94 25.13
CA ALA A 14 26.22 -21.62 25.74
C ALA A 14 26.85 -20.46 24.93
N ASN A 15 27.93 -20.73 24.19
CA ASN A 15 28.64 -19.74 23.37
C ASN A 15 28.16 -19.73 21.90
N ALA A 16 27.18 -20.58 21.55
CA ALA A 16 26.61 -20.67 20.21
C ALA A 16 25.27 -19.92 20.08
N LEU A 17 24.92 -19.09 21.06
CA LEU A 17 24.02 -17.97 20.82
C LEU A 17 24.83 -16.95 20.03
N ALA A 18 24.84 -17.09 18.71
CA ALA A 18 25.21 -16.01 17.83
C ALA A 18 24.38 -14.80 18.26
N ASP A 19 25.03 -13.73 18.72
CA ASP A 19 24.44 -12.39 18.64
C ASP A 19 24.13 -12.20 17.16
N GLU A 20 22.86 -12.40 16.77
CA GLU A 20 22.40 -11.87 15.50
C GLU A 20 22.75 -10.39 15.55
N PRO A 21 23.44 -9.86 14.52
CA PRO A 21 23.60 -8.43 14.41
C PRO A 21 22.21 -7.83 14.55
N ASP A 22 22.03 -6.98 15.56
CA ASP A 22 20.82 -6.19 15.78
C ASP A 22 20.78 -5.08 14.71
N ASP A 23 20.98 -5.48 13.44
CA ASP A 23 20.83 -4.62 12.29
C ASP A 23 19.36 -4.24 12.29
N PRO A 24 19.04 -2.95 12.48
CA PRO A 24 17.65 -2.55 12.56
C PRO A 24 17.01 -2.89 11.22
N VAL A 25 16.10 -3.88 11.24
CA VAL A 25 15.30 -4.24 10.08
C VAL A 25 14.56 -2.98 9.63
N ARG A 26 15.01 -2.41 8.51
CA ARG A 26 14.41 -1.23 7.91
C ARG A 26 13.36 -1.69 6.91
N LEU A 27 12.10 -1.61 7.33
CA LEU A 27 10.98 -1.65 6.40
C LEU A 27 10.99 -0.36 5.59
N SER A 28 10.89 -0.50 4.27
CA SER A 28 10.79 0.59 3.30
C SER A 28 9.77 0.18 2.27
N THR A 29 8.99 1.16 1.81
CA THR A 29 8.04 0.97 0.72
C THR A 29 8.77 0.68 -0.59
N THR A 30 8.17 -0.13 -1.46
CA THR A 30 8.70 -0.41 -2.82
C THR A 30 7.69 0.04 -3.86
N GLN A 31 7.88 1.24 -4.40
CA GLN A 31 7.03 1.74 -5.46
C GLN A 31 7.15 0.89 -6.73
N ILE A 32 6.03 0.34 -7.21
CA ILE A 32 6.00 -0.47 -8.42
C ILE A 32 5.58 0.40 -9.60
N TYR A 33 6.52 0.65 -10.52
CA TYR A 33 6.21 1.38 -11.75
C TYR A 33 5.26 0.58 -12.63
N SER A 34 4.12 1.19 -12.84
CA SER A 34 2.99 0.58 -13.50
C SER A 34 2.65 1.33 -14.77
N ARG A 35 2.30 0.59 -15.83
CA ARG A 35 1.84 1.23 -17.07
C ARG A 35 0.56 2.03 -16.79
N PRO A 36 0.46 3.27 -17.27
CA PRO A 36 -0.75 4.07 -17.11
C PRO A 36 -1.96 3.32 -17.67
N GLY A 37 -3.06 3.32 -16.93
CA GLY A 37 -4.34 2.83 -17.41
C GLY A 37 -4.94 3.75 -18.49
N GLU A 38 -6.03 3.30 -19.10
CA GLU A 38 -6.84 4.13 -19.97
C GLU A 38 -7.26 5.44 -19.25
N PRO A 39 -7.28 6.59 -19.95
CA PRO A 39 -7.65 7.87 -19.34
C PRO A 39 -9.14 7.88 -18.98
N ALA A 40 -9.45 8.30 -17.76
CA ALA A 40 -10.81 8.25 -17.22
C ALA A 40 -11.13 9.49 -16.36
N LEU A 41 -12.20 9.48 -15.57
CA LEU A 41 -12.57 10.59 -14.70
C LEU A 41 -11.44 10.85 -13.68
N GLY A 42 -10.90 12.06 -13.64
CA GLY A 42 -9.73 12.39 -12.80
C GLY A 42 -8.38 12.30 -13.51
N LYS A 43 -8.32 12.08 -14.84
CA LYS A 43 -7.05 12.00 -15.59
C LYS A 43 -6.16 13.25 -15.45
N GLU A 44 -6.76 14.41 -15.22
CA GLU A 44 -6.08 15.68 -14.98
C GLU A 44 -5.22 15.66 -13.71
N LEU A 45 -5.55 14.78 -12.76
CA LEU A 45 -4.83 14.63 -11.49
C LEU A 45 -3.50 13.87 -11.65
N ARG A 46 -3.28 13.19 -12.78
CA ARG A 46 -2.07 12.37 -13.01
C ARG A 46 -0.77 13.15 -12.80
N ALA A 47 -0.71 14.40 -13.27
CA ALA A 47 0.50 15.23 -13.15
C ALA A 47 0.83 15.54 -11.68
N SER A 48 -0.18 15.94 -10.89
CA SER A 48 -0.01 16.21 -9.46
C SER A 48 0.37 14.95 -8.67
N VAL A 49 -0.21 13.80 -9.01
CA VAL A 49 0.19 12.52 -8.40
C VAL A 49 1.63 12.15 -8.75
N GLN A 50 2.05 12.32 -10.01
CA GLN A 50 3.43 12.06 -10.44
C GLN A 50 4.44 12.98 -9.74
N GLU A 51 4.11 14.27 -9.62
CA GLU A 51 4.92 15.24 -8.87
C GLU A 51 5.06 14.83 -7.39
N ALA A 52 3.94 14.50 -6.73
CA ALA A 52 3.95 14.05 -5.35
C ALA A 52 4.74 12.76 -5.15
N SER A 53 4.61 11.78 -6.06
CA SER A 53 5.42 10.56 -6.04
C SER A 53 6.92 10.87 -6.13
N ALA A 54 7.31 11.81 -7.01
CA ALA A 54 8.71 12.20 -7.15
C ALA A 54 9.26 12.88 -5.88
N LEU A 55 8.43 13.69 -5.19
CA LEU A 55 8.77 14.27 -3.89
C LEU A 55 8.91 13.18 -2.81
N ASN A 56 7.95 12.24 -2.77
CA ASN A 56 7.94 11.14 -1.82
C ASN A 56 9.20 10.26 -1.93
N LEU A 57 9.61 9.92 -3.15
CA LEU A 57 10.84 9.15 -3.43
C LEU A 57 12.13 9.86 -3.00
N LYS A 58 12.12 11.20 -2.89
CA LYS A 58 13.25 12.00 -2.39
C LYS A 58 13.26 12.11 -0.87
N GLY A 59 12.28 11.55 -0.17
CA GLY A 59 12.09 11.71 1.27
C GLY A 59 11.39 13.03 1.64
N GLU A 60 10.88 13.79 0.67
CA GLU A 60 10.17 15.05 0.88
C GLU A 60 8.70 14.81 1.26
N HIS A 61 8.48 13.90 2.23
CA HIS A 61 7.17 13.36 2.59
C HIS A 61 6.15 14.43 3.00
N ALA A 62 6.58 15.49 3.69
CA ALA A 62 5.68 16.56 4.12
C ALA A 62 5.10 17.33 2.93
N GLN A 63 5.93 17.65 1.93
CA GLN A 63 5.50 18.36 0.72
C GLN A 63 4.64 17.44 -0.16
N ALA A 64 5.06 16.19 -0.35
CA ALA A 64 4.28 15.18 -1.05
C ALA A 64 2.89 15.02 -0.42
N LYS A 65 2.83 14.87 0.91
CA LYS A 65 1.57 14.71 1.66
C LYS A 65 0.63 15.89 1.46
N ALA A 66 1.14 17.12 1.49
CA ALA A 66 0.30 18.32 1.28
C ALA A 66 -0.37 18.32 -0.10
N LEU A 67 0.39 18.00 -1.15
CA LEU A 67 -0.14 17.88 -2.52
C LEU A 67 -1.14 16.74 -2.66
N LEU A 68 -0.81 15.56 -2.12
CA LEU A 68 -1.66 14.36 -2.18
C LEU A 68 -2.98 14.53 -1.43
N LEU A 69 -3.00 15.26 -0.31
CA LEU A 69 -4.24 15.49 0.45
C LEU A 69 -5.26 16.33 -0.33
N ASP A 70 -4.80 17.27 -1.17
CA ASP A 70 -5.70 18.02 -2.04
C ASP A 70 -6.26 17.13 -3.16
N VAL A 71 -5.40 16.36 -3.82
CA VAL A 71 -5.81 15.39 -4.85
C VAL A 71 -6.77 14.34 -4.28
N ALA A 72 -6.51 13.83 -3.07
CA ALA A 72 -7.35 12.86 -2.39
C ALA A 72 -8.75 13.42 -2.13
N ARG A 73 -8.87 14.71 -1.77
CA ARG A 73 -10.17 15.37 -1.59
C ARG A 73 -10.98 15.41 -2.90
N GLN A 74 -10.31 15.64 -4.03
CA GLN A 74 -10.96 15.64 -5.35
C GLN A 74 -11.42 14.22 -5.73
N CYS A 75 -10.57 13.22 -5.52
CA CYS A 75 -10.94 11.82 -5.73
C CYS A 75 -12.07 11.35 -4.80
N ASP A 76 -12.12 11.85 -3.57
CA ASP A 76 -13.24 11.60 -2.65
C ASP A 76 -14.55 12.20 -3.16
N ALA A 77 -14.51 13.39 -3.74
CA ALA A 77 -15.70 13.99 -4.35
C ALA A 77 -16.22 13.13 -5.52
N TYR A 78 -15.33 12.58 -6.36
CA TYR A 78 -15.73 11.64 -7.42
C TYR A 78 -16.34 10.35 -6.87
N ARG A 79 -15.80 9.84 -5.75
CA ARG A 79 -16.30 8.61 -5.11
C ARG A 79 -17.61 8.80 -4.35
N ALA A 80 -17.90 10.01 -3.89
CA ALA A 80 -19.11 10.34 -3.15
C ALA A 80 -20.31 10.71 -4.05
N ALA A 81 -20.16 10.65 -5.38
CA ALA A 81 -21.23 10.96 -6.31
C ALA A 81 -22.44 10.02 -6.10
N PRO A 82 -23.67 10.54 -5.91
CA PRO A 82 -24.81 9.69 -5.60
C PRO A 82 -25.29 8.88 -6.80
N GLY A 83 -25.84 7.68 -6.52
CA GLY A 83 -26.51 6.82 -7.50
C GLY A 83 -25.58 6.11 -8.49
N ARG A 84 -24.31 5.93 -8.11
CA ARG A 84 -23.28 5.26 -8.89
C ARG A 84 -22.14 4.79 -8.00
N ARG A 85 -21.47 3.72 -8.41
CA ARG A 85 -20.17 3.32 -7.87
C ARG A 85 -19.06 3.98 -8.68
N SER A 86 -17.99 4.42 -8.04
CA SER A 86 -16.82 4.98 -8.74
C SER A 86 -15.60 4.11 -8.49
N LEU A 87 -15.09 3.48 -9.54
CA LEU A 87 -14.00 2.49 -9.47
C LEU A 87 -13.00 2.72 -10.60
N SER A 88 -11.74 2.41 -10.33
CA SER A 88 -10.65 2.49 -11.30
C SER A 88 -10.28 1.10 -11.80
N PHE A 89 -10.18 0.98 -13.11
CA PHE A 89 -9.65 -0.18 -13.82
C PHE A 89 -8.54 0.29 -14.77
N ARG A 90 -7.51 -0.52 -14.98
CA ARG A 90 -6.49 -0.21 -16.01
C ARG A 90 -6.95 -0.51 -17.41
N THR A 91 -7.80 -1.53 -17.54
CA THR A 91 -8.19 -2.11 -18.83
C THR A 91 -9.68 -2.42 -18.83
N GLN A 92 -10.29 -2.40 -20.01
CA GLN A 92 -11.66 -2.84 -20.19
C GLN A 92 -11.89 -4.28 -19.67
N ARG A 93 -10.91 -5.17 -19.79
CA ARG A 93 -11.02 -6.55 -19.29
C ARG A 93 -11.24 -6.63 -17.78
N GLN A 94 -10.58 -5.77 -17.00
CA GLN A 94 -10.78 -5.71 -15.55
C GLN A 94 -12.18 -5.21 -15.21
N TYR A 95 -12.67 -4.18 -15.91
CA TYR A 95 -14.03 -3.69 -15.77
C TYR A 95 -15.07 -4.80 -16.07
N GLU A 96 -14.91 -5.52 -17.17
CA GLU A 96 -15.79 -6.64 -17.54
C GLU A 96 -15.75 -7.78 -16.53
N LEU A 97 -14.59 -8.08 -15.95
CA LEU A 97 -14.47 -9.05 -14.87
C LEU A 97 -15.25 -8.60 -13.63
N TYR A 98 -15.10 -7.34 -13.24
CA TYR A 98 -15.82 -6.76 -12.11
C TYR A 98 -17.33 -6.85 -12.31
N LEU A 99 -17.84 -6.51 -13.49
CA LEU A 99 -19.27 -6.59 -13.78
C LEU A 99 -19.82 -8.02 -13.71
N ARG A 100 -19.03 -9.04 -14.08
CA ARG A 100 -19.46 -10.44 -13.94
C ARG A 100 -19.57 -10.87 -12.47
N GLU A 101 -18.70 -10.36 -11.62
CA GLU A 101 -18.59 -10.75 -10.21
C GLU A 101 -19.50 -9.92 -9.29
N HIS A 102 -19.72 -8.64 -9.64
CA HIS A 102 -20.32 -7.62 -8.77
C HIS A 102 -21.39 -6.77 -9.47
N GLY A 103 -21.80 -7.12 -10.70
CA GLY A 103 -22.81 -6.38 -11.44
C GLY A 103 -24.20 -6.57 -10.83
N ASP A 104 -24.80 -5.48 -10.39
CA ASP A 104 -26.13 -5.40 -9.79
C ASP A 104 -27.05 -4.40 -10.52
N GLY A 105 -26.57 -3.84 -11.64
CA GLY A 105 -27.26 -2.81 -12.42
C GLY A 105 -26.98 -1.38 -11.95
N GLU A 106 -26.26 -1.17 -10.85
CA GLU A 106 -25.80 0.17 -10.47
C GLU A 106 -24.74 0.68 -11.47
N PRO A 107 -24.87 1.92 -11.99
CA PRO A 107 -23.87 2.50 -12.86
C PRO A 107 -22.49 2.58 -12.21
N ILE A 108 -21.45 2.35 -13.00
CA ILE A 108 -20.06 2.52 -12.57
C ILE A 108 -19.43 3.68 -13.34
N ASP A 109 -18.99 4.70 -12.61
CA ASP A 109 -18.09 5.71 -13.15
C ASP A 109 -16.66 5.17 -13.12
N TRP A 110 -16.04 5.10 -14.29
CA TRP A 110 -14.65 4.70 -14.41
C TRP A 110 -13.75 5.85 -13.97
N LEU A 111 -13.06 5.67 -12.85
CA LEU A 111 -12.06 6.58 -12.31
C LEU A 111 -10.69 6.32 -12.92
N ASP A 112 -9.92 7.38 -13.08
CA ASP A 112 -8.53 7.29 -13.45
C ASP A 112 -7.70 6.65 -12.34
N SER A 113 -6.67 5.89 -12.72
CA SER A 113 -5.75 5.26 -11.76
C SER A 113 -5.05 6.27 -10.86
N ALA A 114 -4.98 7.54 -11.24
CA ALA A 114 -4.52 8.63 -10.38
C ALA A 114 -5.22 8.63 -9.00
N CYS A 115 -6.51 8.30 -8.95
CA CYS A 115 -7.26 8.28 -7.70
C CYS A 115 -6.94 7.11 -6.78
N ALA A 116 -6.55 5.95 -7.30
CA ALA A 116 -6.01 4.89 -6.45
C ALA A 116 -4.58 5.24 -6.02
N ASN A 117 -3.77 5.75 -6.96
CA ASN A 117 -2.37 6.07 -6.73
C ASN A 117 -2.16 7.15 -5.66
N VAL A 118 -3.04 8.16 -5.58
CA VAL A 118 -2.96 9.17 -4.51
C VAL A 118 -3.09 8.52 -3.12
N TYR A 119 -4.01 7.56 -2.96
CA TYR A 119 -4.19 6.85 -1.70
C TYR A 119 -3.03 5.91 -1.41
N ILE A 120 -2.48 5.23 -2.43
CA ILE A 120 -1.27 4.40 -2.28
C ILE A 120 -0.10 5.26 -1.77
N GLN A 121 0.14 6.43 -2.37
CA GLN A 121 1.24 7.32 -1.98
C GLN A 121 1.05 7.90 -0.57
N LEU A 122 -0.18 8.22 -0.16
CA LEU A 122 -0.48 8.59 1.22
C LEU A 122 -0.24 7.42 2.19
N GLY A 123 -0.57 6.20 1.78
CA GLY A 123 -0.23 4.97 2.49
C GLY A 123 1.28 4.81 2.66
N TYR A 124 2.06 5.06 1.60
CA TYR A 124 3.51 4.98 1.65
C TYR A 124 4.11 5.96 2.64
N ILE A 125 3.67 7.22 2.56
CA ILE A 125 4.11 8.24 3.51
C ILE A 125 3.79 7.82 4.94
N ALA A 126 2.63 7.23 5.20
CA ALA A 126 2.27 6.74 6.52
C ALA A 126 3.14 5.55 6.98
N VAL A 127 3.50 4.62 6.08
CA VAL A 127 4.44 3.52 6.36
C VAL A 127 5.82 4.07 6.72
N GLU A 128 6.37 5.00 5.93
CA GLU A 128 7.67 5.63 6.18
C GLU A 128 7.69 6.40 7.52
N LEU A 129 6.55 6.97 7.92
CA LEU A 129 6.37 7.63 9.22
C LEU A 129 6.00 6.67 10.37
N ARG A 130 5.97 5.36 10.12
CA ARG A 130 5.57 4.31 11.06
C ARG A 130 4.16 4.50 11.66
N ASP A 131 3.27 5.15 10.94
CA ASP A 131 1.86 5.30 11.29
C ASP A 131 1.03 4.19 10.62
N ALA A 132 1.04 3.01 11.24
CA ALA A 132 0.31 1.84 10.73
C ALA A 132 -1.20 2.08 10.58
N ALA A 133 -1.79 2.91 11.44
CA ALA A 133 -3.23 3.18 11.44
C ALA A 133 -3.61 4.06 10.23
N GLN A 134 -2.88 5.16 9.98
CA GLN A 134 -3.11 5.94 8.77
C GLN A 134 -2.77 5.15 7.51
N ALA A 135 -1.70 4.36 7.53
CA ALA A 135 -1.30 3.57 6.36
C ALA A 135 -2.42 2.62 5.94
N THR A 136 -2.95 1.82 6.86
CA THR A 136 -4.05 0.89 6.57
C THR A 136 -5.30 1.61 6.08
N GLN A 137 -5.69 2.74 6.67
CA GLN A 137 -6.83 3.54 6.20
C GLN A 137 -6.68 3.99 4.73
N TRP A 138 -5.50 4.49 4.36
CA TRP A 138 -5.26 4.92 2.98
C TRP A 138 -5.21 3.74 2.01
N LEU A 139 -4.58 2.64 2.41
CA LEU A 139 -4.40 1.48 1.55
C LEU A 139 -5.71 0.69 1.36
N ASP A 140 -6.56 0.61 2.38
CA ASP A 140 -7.92 0.05 2.25
C ASP A 140 -8.75 0.89 1.26
N LYS A 141 -8.61 2.22 1.32
CA LYS A 141 -9.28 3.13 0.39
C LYS A 141 -8.75 3.01 -1.04
N ALA A 142 -7.44 2.81 -1.20
CA ALA A 142 -6.82 2.52 -2.48
C ALA A 142 -7.38 1.24 -3.09
N HIS A 143 -7.41 0.16 -2.31
CA HIS A 143 -7.95 -1.13 -2.75
C HIS A 143 -9.43 -1.05 -3.10
N ALA A 144 -10.23 -0.37 -2.28
CA ALA A 144 -11.65 -0.13 -2.58
C ALA A 144 -11.85 0.73 -3.84
N THR A 145 -10.86 1.53 -4.24
CA THR A 145 -10.91 2.35 -5.46
C THR A 145 -10.45 1.58 -6.68
N ALA A 146 -9.41 0.74 -6.57
CA ALA A 146 -8.89 -0.07 -7.66
C ALA A 146 -8.65 -1.52 -7.19
N PRO A 147 -9.69 -2.38 -7.22
CA PRO A 147 -9.64 -3.70 -6.57
C PRO A 147 -8.69 -4.70 -7.22
N TYR A 148 -8.31 -4.48 -8.49
CA TYR A 148 -7.36 -5.34 -9.21
C TYR A 148 -5.91 -4.84 -9.16
N GLU A 149 -5.62 -3.83 -8.33
CA GLU A 149 -4.28 -3.29 -8.12
C GLU A 149 -3.62 -3.92 -6.89
N PRO A 150 -2.56 -4.73 -7.04
CA PRO A 150 -1.98 -5.48 -5.93
C PRO A 150 -1.13 -4.63 -4.98
N GLU A 151 -0.70 -3.44 -5.43
CA GLU A 151 0.24 -2.58 -4.69
C GLU A 151 -0.34 -2.14 -3.34
N ALA A 152 -1.64 -1.81 -3.29
CA ALA A 152 -2.30 -1.43 -2.04
C ALA A 152 -2.27 -2.55 -1.00
N LEU A 153 -2.49 -3.81 -1.42
CA LEU A 153 -2.52 -4.98 -0.52
C LEU A 153 -1.12 -5.34 -0.03
N THR A 154 -0.13 -5.30 -0.92
CA THR A 154 1.28 -5.55 -0.58
C THR A 154 1.74 -4.61 0.54
N GLU A 155 1.41 -3.34 0.39
CA GLU A 155 1.90 -2.28 1.27
C GLU A 155 1.04 -2.18 2.54
N ARG A 156 -0.20 -2.67 2.48
CA ARG A 156 -1.03 -2.89 3.67
C ARG A 156 -0.41 -3.98 4.55
N GLY A 157 0.11 -5.05 3.96
CA GLY A 157 0.89 -6.05 4.68
C GLY A 157 2.12 -5.46 5.38
N ALA A 158 2.84 -4.54 4.71
CA ALA A 158 3.96 -3.82 5.33
C ALA A 158 3.52 -2.93 6.50
N ALA A 159 2.41 -2.20 6.36
CA ALA A 159 1.81 -1.42 7.45
C ALA A 159 1.44 -2.28 8.67
N LEU A 160 0.85 -3.46 8.43
CA LEU A 160 0.45 -4.40 9.49
C LEU A 160 1.65 -5.06 10.17
N ASN A 161 2.75 -5.25 9.43
CA ASN A 161 4.02 -5.68 10.01
C ASN A 161 4.58 -4.63 10.99
N ILE A 162 4.41 -3.32 10.74
CA ILE A 162 4.82 -2.27 11.69
C ILE A 162 4.07 -2.41 13.02
N SER A 163 2.77 -2.71 12.99
CA SER A 163 1.93 -2.92 14.19
C SER A 163 2.02 -4.32 14.78
N LYS A 164 2.86 -5.20 14.22
CA LYS A 164 3.01 -6.60 14.62
C LYS A 164 1.73 -7.45 14.48
N ASP A 165 0.83 -7.05 13.59
CA ASP A 165 -0.36 -7.82 13.25
C ASP A 165 -0.05 -8.78 12.09
N TRP A 166 0.72 -9.83 12.42
CA TRP A 166 1.22 -10.78 11.43
C TRP A 166 0.10 -11.58 10.77
N THR A 167 -0.99 -11.84 11.50
CA THR A 167 -2.15 -12.57 10.99
C THR A 167 -2.89 -11.73 9.95
N ALA A 168 -3.11 -10.44 10.22
CA ALA A 168 -3.69 -9.54 9.23
C ALA A 168 -2.74 -9.29 8.05
N ALA A 169 -1.43 -9.22 8.30
CA ALA A 169 -0.44 -9.04 7.23
C ALA A 169 -0.44 -10.21 6.24
N LEU A 170 -0.53 -11.45 6.73
CA LEU A 170 -0.61 -12.67 5.89
C LEU A 170 -1.92 -12.83 5.12
N SER A 171 -2.98 -12.14 5.55
CA SER A 171 -4.30 -12.18 4.91
C SER A 171 -4.58 -10.96 4.03
N SER A 172 -3.59 -10.08 3.86
CA SER A 172 -3.67 -8.93 2.95
C SER A 172 -3.55 -9.37 1.50
#